data_AF-A0A7S0U2M0-F1
#
_entry.id   AF-A0A7S0U2M0-F1
#
_cell.length_a   1.000
_cell.length_b   1.000
_cell.length_c   1.000
_cell.angle_alpha   90.00
_cell.angle_beta   90.00
_cell.angle_gamma   90.00
#
_symmetry.space_group_name_H-M   'P 1'
#
loop_
_entity.id
_entity.type
_entity.pdbx_description
1 polymer ?
#
loop_
_entity_poly.entity_id
_entity_poly.type
_entity_poly.pdbx_seq_one_letter_code
_entity_poly.pdbx_strand_id
1 'polypeptide(L)'
;RTRAKAVGAFNCLSTYESVRPKLVQKKVVEEALLPALAQRKKTFGDGDEYKAMRADAVMASANLVGKQESSVLASEPDAFKTVMKCLRYGLEGQVWAGVTWTAYSALLPLSKLTVSDCNKPILHELGLVVLLVRVLQECI
;
A
#
# COMPACT_ATOMS: atom_id res chain seq x y z
N ARG A 1 6.30 -13.67 11.33
CA ARG A 1 6.25 -14.71 10.29
C ARG A 1 4.86 -15.05 9.74
N THR A 2 4.00 -15.83 10.41
CA THR A 2 2.69 -16.25 9.82
C THR A 2 1.77 -15.08 9.49
N ARG A 3 1.70 -14.08 10.39
CA ARG A 3 0.89 -12.86 10.17
C ARG A 3 1.39 -12.03 8.98
N ALA A 4 2.70 -11.82 8.85
CA ALA A 4 3.27 -11.08 7.73
C ALA A 4 2.95 -11.75 6.38
N LYS A 5 3.03 -13.09 6.32
CA LYS A 5 2.63 -13.86 5.13
C LYS A 5 1.14 -13.74 4.82
N ALA A 6 0.28 -13.77 5.84
CA ALA A 6 -1.16 -13.59 5.66
C ALA A 6 -1.50 -12.18 5.14
N VAL A 7 -0.85 -11.14 5.66
CA VAL A 7 -1.02 -9.76 5.17
C VAL A 7 -0.57 -9.62 3.72
N GLY A 8 0.58 -10.21 3.36
CA GLY A 8 1.01 -10.27 1.96
C GLY A 8 0.00 -11.00 1.06
N ALA A 9 -0.61 -12.09 1.53
CA ALA A 9 -1.68 -12.76 0.79
C ALA A 9 -2.92 -11.87 0.59
N PHE A 10 -3.32 -11.11 1.60
CA PHE A 10 -4.39 -10.12 1.44
C PHE A 10 -4.03 -9.01 0.46
N ASN A 11 -2.78 -8.53 0.46
CA ASN A 11 -2.32 -7.57 -0.55
C ASN A 11 -2.49 -8.15 -1.96
N CYS A 12 -1.98 -9.35 -2.22
CA CYS A 12 -2.17 -10.03 -3.50
C CYS A 12 -3.65 -10.18 -3.88
N LEU A 13 -4.49 -10.68 -2.97
CA LEU A 13 -5.92 -10.88 -3.22
C LEU A 13 -6.68 -9.58 -3.46
N SER A 14 -6.28 -8.50 -2.78
CA SER A 14 -6.91 -7.17 -2.92
C SER A 14 -6.71 -6.57 -4.32
N THR A 15 -5.77 -7.08 -5.11
CA THR A 15 -5.58 -6.62 -6.50
C THR A 15 -6.74 -7.02 -7.41
N TYR A 16 -7.44 -8.12 -7.10
CA TYR A 16 -8.54 -8.64 -7.92
C TYR A 16 -9.88 -7.99 -7.57
N GLU A 17 -10.48 -7.31 -8.55
CA GLU A 17 -11.74 -6.59 -8.37
C GLU A 17 -12.89 -7.47 -7.89
N SER A 18 -12.99 -8.71 -8.40
CA SER A 18 -14.01 -9.69 -7.99
C SER A 18 -13.88 -10.16 -6.54
N VAL A 19 -12.70 -10.00 -5.92
CA VAL A 19 -12.40 -10.47 -4.56
C VAL A 19 -12.58 -9.35 -3.54
N ARG A 20 -12.35 -8.08 -3.91
CA ARG A 20 -12.43 -6.94 -2.98
C ARG A 20 -13.73 -6.87 -2.18
N PRO A 21 -14.95 -7.01 -2.77
CA PRO A 21 -16.19 -6.94 -2.00
C PRO A 21 -16.27 -8.00 -0.91
N LYS A 22 -15.74 -9.20 -1.16
CA LYS A 22 -15.70 -10.29 -0.17
C LYS A 22 -14.72 -9.98 0.97
N LEU A 23 -13.56 -9.40 0.66
CA LEU A 23 -12.59 -8.99 1.69
C LEU A 23 -13.16 -7.87 2.59
N VAL A 24 -13.85 -6.89 1.99
CA VAL A 24 -14.53 -5.83 2.73
C VAL A 24 -15.67 -6.41 3.59
N GLN A 25 -16.51 -7.28 3.03
CA GLN A 25 -17.58 -7.96 3.77
C GLN A 25 -17.06 -8.75 4.97
N LYS A 26 -15.87 -9.35 4.84
CA LYS A 26 -15.19 -10.09 5.91
C LYS A 26 -14.38 -9.20 6.85
N LYS A 27 -14.54 -7.87 6.77
CA LYS A 27 -13.89 -6.89 7.64
C LYS A 27 -12.37 -7.05 7.69
N VAL A 28 -11.75 -7.41 6.57
CA VAL A 28 -10.30 -7.67 6.51
C VAL A 28 -9.50 -6.43 6.90
N VAL A 29 -9.99 -5.24 6.57
CA VAL A 29 -9.33 -3.98 6.95
C VAL A 29 -9.28 -3.85 8.46
N GLU A 30 -10.42 -4.03 9.13
CA GLU A 30 -10.57 -3.85 10.57
C GLU A 30 -9.95 -4.98 11.38
N GLU A 31 -10.15 -6.23 10.96
CA GLU A 31 -9.76 -7.41 11.72
C GLU A 31 -8.31 -7.85 11.46
N ALA A 32 -7.72 -7.49 10.30
CA ALA A 32 -6.38 -7.94 9.93
C ALA A 32 -5.40 -6.80 9.60
N LEU A 33 -5.79 -5.83 8.76
CA LEU A 33 -4.86 -4.82 8.24
C LEU A 33 -4.58 -3.71 9.26
N LEU A 34 -5.61 -3.19 9.94
CA LEU A 34 -5.45 -2.20 11.02
C LEU A 34 -4.55 -2.72 12.16
N PRO A 35 -4.75 -3.95 12.68
CA PRO A 35 -3.82 -4.53 13.65
C PRO A 35 -2.38 -4.68 13.13
N ALA A 36 -2.17 -4.86 11.82
CA ALA A 36 -0.83 -4.91 11.23
C ALA A 36 -0.18 -3.52 11.15
N LEU A 37 -0.97 -2.47 10.88
CA LEU A 37 -0.52 -1.08 10.83
C LEU A 37 -0.23 -0.50 12.22
N ALA A 38 -1.05 -0.86 13.22
CA ALA A 38 -0.88 -0.42 14.61
C ALA A 38 0.29 -1.10 15.35
N GLN A 39 0.86 -2.17 14.80
CA GLN A 39 1.98 -2.87 15.42
C GLN A 39 3.23 -1.98 15.49
N ARG A 40 3.89 -1.99 16.65
CA ARG A 40 5.13 -1.24 16.88
C ARG A 40 6.34 -2.08 16.49
N LYS A 41 7.36 -1.43 15.92
CA LYS A 41 8.62 -2.02 15.43
C LYS A 41 9.31 -2.99 16.40
N LYS A 42 9.18 -2.81 17.72
CA LYS A 42 9.81 -3.67 18.75
C LYS A 42 9.27 -5.11 18.81
N THR A 43 8.09 -5.39 18.25
CA THR A 43 7.42 -6.71 18.36
C THR A 43 7.83 -7.69 17.24
N PHE A 44 8.58 -7.23 16.23
CA PHE A 44 9.12 -8.05 15.15
C PHE A 44 10.64 -7.91 15.13
N GLY A 45 11.35 -9.05 15.13
CA GLY A 45 12.78 -9.08 14.85
C GLY A 45 13.07 -8.62 13.42
N ASP A 46 14.20 -7.92 13.30
CA ASP A 46 14.84 -7.29 12.14
C ASP A 46 13.97 -6.55 11.09
N GLY A 47 14.42 -5.34 10.74
CA GLY A 47 13.55 -4.26 10.28
C GLY A 47 12.79 -4.49 8.96
N ASP A 48 13.17 -5.46 8.14
CA ASP A 48 12.65 -5.61 6.78
C ASP A 48 11.36 -6.43 6.70
N GLU A 49 11.21 -7.53 7.44
CA GLU A 49 9.93 -8.27 7.48
C GLU A 49 8.80 -7.39 7.99
N TYR A 50 9.09 -6.57 9.02
CA TYR A 50 8.15 -5.60 9.56
C TYR A 50 7.78 -4.50 8.54
N LYS A 51 8.77 -3.93 7.84
CA LYS A 51 8.53 -2.92 6.79
C LYS A 51 7.71 -3.51 5.63
N ALA A 52 8.03 -4.73 5.20
CA ALA A 52 7.32 -5.41 4.12
C ALA A 52 5.87 -5.68 4.51
N MET A 53 5.63 -6.23 5.70
CA MET A 53 4.28 -6.45 6.21
C MET A 53 3.48 -5.13 6.27
N ARG A 54 4.09 -4.04 6.76
CA ARG A 54 3.42 -2.74 6.79
C ARG A 54 3.12 -2.21 5.39
N ALA A 55 4.06 -2.35 4.46
CA ALA A 55 3.84 -1.98 3.07
C ALA A 55 2.67 -2.77 2.48
N ASP A 56 2.67 -4.09 2.62
CA ASP A 56 1.56 -4.95 2.19
C ASP A 56 0.22 -4.52 2.83
N ALA A 57 0.21 -4.20 4.13
CA ALA A 57 -1.00 -3.76 4.82
C ALA A 57 -1.53 -2.41 4.29
N VAL A 58 -0.64 -1.46 4.01
CA VAL A 58 -1.00 -0.16 3.42
C VAL A 58 -1.57 -0.37 2.01
N MET A 59 -0.89 -1.17 1.18
CA MET A 59 -1.25 -1.41 -0.21
C MET A 59 -2.60 -2.14 -0.32
N ALA A 60 -2.79 -3.16 0.53
CA ALA A 60 -4.07 -3.87 0.65
C ALA A 60 -5.20 -2.93 1.08
N SER A 61 -4.96 -2.12 2.12
CA SER A 61 -5.96 -1.15 2.60
C SER A 61 -6.31 -0.13 1.53
N ALA A 62 -5.33 0.37 0.78
CA ALA A 62 -5.55 1.33 -0.30
C ALA A 62 -6.40 0.72 -1.43
N ASN A 63 -6.15 -0.55 -1.78
CA ASN A 63 -6.99 -1.27 -2.75
C ASN A 63 -8.44 -1.43 -2.30
N LEU A 64 -8.67 -1.68 -1.01
CA LEU A 64 -10.00 -1.99 -0.46
C LEU A 64 -10.82 -0.74 -0.12
N VAL A 65 -10.20 0.27 0.49
CA VAL A 65 -10.89 1.45 1.03
C VAL A 65 -10.30 2.78 0.60
N GLY A 66 -9.25 2.80 -0.23
CA GLY A 66 -8.54 4.04 -0.60
C GLY A 66 -9.39 5.07 -1.37
N LYS A 67 -10.53 4.66 -1.94
CA LYS A 67 -11.48 5.57 -2.59
C LYS A 67 -12.37 6.33 -1.60
N GLN A 68 -12.42 5.92 -0.34
CA GLN A 68 -13.32 6.49 0.67
C GLN A 68 -12.66 7.73 1.30
N GLU A 69 -13.38 8.84 1.40
CA GLU A 69 -12.87 10.07 2.03
C GLU A 69 -12.53 9.87 3.51
N SER A 70 -13.24 8.96 4.18
CA SER A 70 -13.02 8.57 5.57
C SER A 70 -12.13 7.34 5.71
N SER A 71 -11.27 7.04 4.72
CA SER A 71 -10.46 5.82 4.77
C SER A 71 -9.52 5.83 5.99
N VAL A 72 -9.30 4.65 6.55
CA VAL A 72 -8.37 4.46 7.67
C VAL A 72 -6.92 4.83 7.35
N LEU A 73 -6.58 5.00 6.07
CA LEU A 73 -5.25 5.42 5.65
C LEU A 73 -4.99 6.90 5.94
N ALA A 74 -6.05 7.73 6.05
CA ALA A 74 -5.91 9.12 6.46
C ALA A 74 -5.37 9.25 7.89
N SER A 75 -5.69 8.28 8.77
CA SER A 75 -5.17 8.21 10.14
C SER A 75 -3.77 7.58 10.25
N GLU A 76 -3.18 7.10 9.15
CA GLU A 76 -1.87 6.46 9.14
C GLU A 76 -0.80 7.39 8.54
N PRO A 77 0.03 8.07 9.36
CA PRO A 77 0.88 9.19 8.92
C PRO A 77 1.86 8.86 7.79
N ASP A 78 2.26 7.60 7.66
CA ASP A 78 3.25 7.15 6.69
C ASP A 78 2.64 6.28 5.58
N ALA A 79 1.32 6.13 5.51
CA ALA A 79 0.66 5.30 4.49
C ALA A 79 0.97 5.79 3.07
N PHE A 80 0.68 7.05 2.77
CA PHE A 80 0.93 7.63 1.45
C PHE A 80 2.41 7.59 1.07
N LYS A 81 3.30 7.92 2.01
CA LYS A 81 4.76 7.83 1.83
C LYS A 81 5.20 6.40 1.49
N THR A 82 4.58 5.40 2.11
CA THR A 82 4.88 3.99 1.86
C THR A 82 4.51 3.58 0.45
N VAL A 83 3.30 3.91 -0.01
CA VAL A 83 2.88 3.62 -1.40
C VAL A 83 3.79 4.31 -2.41
N MET A 84 4.12 5.58 -2.16
CA MET A 84 5.04 6.37 -3.00
C MET A 84 6.44 5.78 -3.03
N LYS A 85 6.92 5.27 -1.88
CA LYS A 85 8.22 4.59 -1.78
C LYS A 85 8.23 3.29 -2.58
N CYS A 86 7.18 2.47 -2.49
CA CYS A 86 7.07 1.26 -3.32
C CYS A 86 7.13 1.58 -4.82
N LEU A 87 6.48 2.67 -5.26
CA LEU A 87 6.55 3.10 -6.66
C LEU A 87 7.97 3.49 -7.07
N ARG A 88 8.67 4.32 -6.27
CA ARG A 88 10.05 4.75 -6.57
C ARG A 88 11.01 3.57 -6.70
N TYR A 89 11.02 2.69 -5.70
CA TYR A 89 11.87 1.51 -5.72
C TYR A 89 11.51 0.55 -6.86
N GLY A 90 10.23 0.46 -7.21
CA GLY A 90 9.78 -0.33 -8.34
C GLY A 90 10.18 0.22 -9.71
N LEU A 91 10.30 1.54 -9.86
CA LEU A 91 10.85 2.17 -11.07
C LEU A 91 12.37 2.00 -11.15
N GLU A 92 13.06 2.13 -10.02
CA GLU A 92 14.52 2.02 -9.95
C GLU A 92 15.03 0.56 -10.02
N GLY A 93 14.13 -0.43 -10.03
CA GLY A 93 14.49 -1.85 -9.98
C GLY A 93 15.21 -2.23 -8.68
N GLN A 94 14.99 -1.48 -7.60
CA GLN A 94 15.71 -1.63 -6.33
C GLN A 94 14.89 -2.44 -5.30
N VAL A 95 15.62 -3.07 -4.37
CA VAL A 95 15.03 -3.80 -3.25
C VAL A 95 14.74 -2.84 -2.10
N TRP A 96 13.52 -2.92 -1.56
CA TRP A 96 13.15 -2.28 -0.31
C TRP A 96 12.39 -3.24 0.59
N ALA A 97 12.76 -3.28 1.88
CA ALA A 97 12.19 -4.21 2.86
C ALA A 97 12.35 -5.68 2.47
N GLY A 98 13.47 -6.03 1.81
CA GLY A 98 13.70 -7.38 1.27
C GLY A 98 12.79 -7.78 0.11
N VAL A 99 12.01 -6.84 -0.44
CA VAL A 99 11.08 -7.08 -1.56
C VAL A 99 11.55 -6.30 -2.79
N THR A 100 11.52 -6.97 -3.95
CA THR A 100 11.65 -6.29 -5.25
C THR A 100 10.26 -5.80 -5.66
N TRP A 101 10.02 -4.51 -5.52
CA TRP A 101 8.73 -3.92 -5.88
C TRP A 101 8.64 -3.76 -7.39
N THR A 102 7.42 -3.78 -7.92
CA THR A 102 7.15 -3.36 -9.30
C THR A 102 6.38 -2.06 -9.30
N ALA A 103 6.55 -1.23 -10.32
CA ALA A 103 5.73 -0.02 -10.48
C ALA A 103 4.23 -0.36 -10.46
N TYR A 104 3.84 -1.45 -11.14
CA TYR A 104 2.46 -1.95 -11.18
C TYR A 104 1.88 -2.20 -9.78
N SER A 105 2.67 -2.80 -8.88
CA SER A 105 2.23 -3.09 -7.51
C SER A 105 1.72 -1.83 -6.80
N ALA A 106 2.34 -0.66 -7.03
CA ALA A 106 1.98 0.63 -6.44
C ALA A 106 0.92 1.42 -7.22
N LEU A 107 0.89 1.31 -8.55
CA LEU A 107 -0.04 2.04 -9.40
C LEU A 107 -1.51 1.70 -9.11
N LEU A 108 -1.81 0.42 -8.82
CA LEU A 108 -3.18 0.03 -8.54
C LEU A 108 -3.71 0.66 -7.23
N PRO A 109 -3.03 0.56 -6.08
CA PRO A 109 -3.36 1.33 -4.87
C PRO A 109 -3.47 2.84 -5.11
N LEU A 110 -2.51 3.42 -5.84
CA LEU A 110 -2.55 4.86 -6.16
C LEU A 110 -3.80 5.24 -6.94
N SER A 111 -4.20 4.43 -7.93
CA SER A 111 -5.44 4.66 -8.69
C SER A 111 -6.71 4.67 -7.81
N LYS A 112 -6.68 4.06 -6.63
CA LYS A 112 -7.77 4.10 -5.65
C LYS A 112 -7.66 5.32 -4.76
N LEU A 113 -6.45 5.61 -4.27
CA LEU A 113 -6.20 6.77 -3.41
C LEU A 113 -6.48 8.09 -4.12
N THR A 114 -6.16 8.21 -5.41
CA THR A 114 -6.39 9.44 -6.20
C THR A 114 -7.87 9.70 -6.51
N VAL A 115 -8.77 8.76 -6.21
CA VAL A 115 -10.22 8.98 -6.37
C VAL A 115 -10.73 9.93 -5.29
N SER A 116 -10.21 9.82 -4.06
CA SER A 116 -10.63 10.66 -2.95
C SER A 116 -9.93 12.02 -3.01
N ASP A 117 -10.71 13.09 -2.86
CA ASP A 117 -10.24 14.45 -2.98
C ASP A 117 -9.32 14.85 -1.83
N CYS A 118 -9.57 14.33 -0.62
CA CYS A 118 -8.74 14.62 0.55
C CYS A 118 -7.30 14.08 0.40
N ASN A 119 -7.10 13.04 -0.42
CA ASN A 119 -5.78 12.44 -0.64
C ASN A 119 -4.94 13.20 -1.67
N LYS A 120 -5.57 13.92 -2.61
CA LYS A 120 -4.88 14.52 -3.78
C LYS A 120 -3.80 15.53 -3.39
N PRO A 121 -4.03 16.48 -2.45
CA PRO A 121 -2.98 17.42 -2.04
C PRO A 121 -1.74 16.73 -1.48
N ILE A 122 -1.94 15.73 -0.61
CA ILE A 122 -0.86 14.96 0.01
C ILE A 122 -0.06 14.20 -1.06
N LEU A 123 -0.74 13.53 -1.98
CA LEU A 123 -0.09 12.80 -3.07
C LEU A 123 0.68 13.73 -4.02
N HIS A 124 0.14 14.93 -4.28
CA HIS A 124 0.81 15.96 -5.05
C HIS A 124 2.11 16.42 -4.36
N GLU A 125 2.04 16.76 -3.06
CA GLU A 125 3.21 17.16 -2.26
C GLU A 125 4.29 16.07 -2.20
N LEU A 126 3.89 14.80 -2.19
CA LEU A 126 4.82 13.65 -2.24
C LEU A 126 5.43 13.41 -3.64
N GLY A 127 5.04 14.21 -4.64
CA GLY A 127 5.58 14.18 -6.00
C GLY A 127 4.97 13.12 -6.90
N LEU A 128 3.71 12.73 -6.69
CA LEU A 128 3.04 11.69 -7.49
C LEU A 128 3.07 12.00 -8.99
N VAL A 129 2.84 13.25 -9.40
CA VAL A 129 2.82 13.64 -10.81
C VAL A 129 4.17 13.34 -11.48
N VAL A 130 5.29 13.65 -10.82
CA VAL A 130 6.63 13.37 -11.34
C VAL A 130 6.87 11.87 -11.50
N LEU A 131 6.43 11.06 -10.53
CA LEU A 131 6.57 9.60 -10.63
C LEU A 131 5.68 9.01 -11.73
N LEU A 132 4.47 9.53 -11.94
CA LEU A 132 3.59 9.08 -13.02
C LEU A 132 4.18 9.38 -14.40
N VAL A 133 4.82 10.55 -14.59
CA VAL A 133 5.53 10.85 -15.83
C VAL A 133 6.66 9.84 -16.08
N ARG A 134 7.44 9.51 -15.03
CA ARG A 134 8.51 8.49 -15.14
C ARG A 134 7.96 7.10 -15.48
N VAL A 135 6.83 6.70 -14.90
CA VAL A 135 6.15 5.44 -15.26
C VAL A 135 5.86 5.38 -16.77
N LEU A 136 5.35 6.47 -17.35
CA LEU A 136 5.05 6.52 -18.78
C LEU A 136 6.31 6.46 -19.66
N GLN A 137 7.46 6.90 -19.16
CA GLN A 137 8.74 6.89 -19.88
C GLN A 137 9.48 5.56 -19.78
N GLU A 138 9.35 4.87 -18.63
CA GLU A 138 10.16 3.70 -18.28
C GLU A 138 9.38 2.37 -18.46
N CYS A 139 8.05 2.39 -18.50
CA CYS A 139 7.20 1.18 -18.49
C CYS A 139 6.24 1.03 -19.69
N ILE A 140 6.15 2.03 -20.58
CA ILE A 140 5.39 1.97 -21.84
C ILE A 140 6.38 2.09 -22.98
#